data_AF-A0A976EDT2-F1
#
_entry.id   AF-A0A976EDT2-F1
#
_cell.length_a   1.000
_cell.length_b   1.000
_cell.length_c   1.000
_cell.angle_alpha   90.00
_cell.angle_beta   90.00
_cell.angle_gamma   90.00
#
_symmetry.space_group_name_H-M   'P 1'
#
loop_
_entity.id
_entity.type
_entity.pdbx_description
1 polymer ?
#
loop_
_entity_poly.entity_id
_entity_poly.type
_entity_poly.pdbx_seq_one_letter_code
_entity_poly.pdbx_strand_id
1 'polypeptide(L)'
;MFALALIVGASVVVLLRMGFWMAGQPPPTAIVAPFYIAAALLFVIAVAVFTVAMRNRLLRPGPSQKNHPQSASPALPVNRDTLCVHLQPIEIAMRASGIHTPQLRGCGPQANCQIDHVALKRDFGPTVAALYVERHDIDRSYLDPKSALLHCVACNSTLWVVHAEAASETTPWFPHTLQHSRANAELAAS
;
A
#
# COMPACT_ATOMS: atom_id res chain seq x y z
N MET A 1 -15.90 11.06 -11.13
CA MET A 1 -17.12 11.51 -11.85
C MET A 1 -17.89 10.35 -12.50
N PHE A 2 -17.27 9.44 -13.25
CA PHE A 2 -17.96 8.30 -13.90
C PHE A 2 -18.80 7.43 -12.95
N ALA A 3 -18.27 7.10 -11.76
CA ALA A 3 -18.99 6.29 -10.77
C ALA A 3 -20.29 6.97 -10.30
N LEU A 4 -20.28 8.29 -10.10
CA LEU A 4 -21.46 9.05 -9.68
C LEU A 4 -22.55 9.02 -10.76
N ALA A 5 -22.17 9.19 -12.02
CA ALA A 5 -23.10 9.15 -13.15
C ALA A 5 -23.76 7.76 -13.29
N LEU A 6 -23.01 6.67 -13.05
CA LEU A 6 -23.54 5.31 -13.04
C LEU A 6 -24.54 5.09 -11.90
N ILE A 7 -24.26 5.60 -10.70
CA ILE A 7 -25.15 5.49 -9.54
C ILE A 7 -26.47 6.23 -9.79
N VAL A 8 -26.39 7.44 -10.34
CA VAL A 8 -27.59 8.24 -10.67
C VAL A 8 -28.41 7.54 -11.76
N GLY A 9 -27.76 7.06 -12.83
CA GLY A 9 -28.43 6.33 -13.90
C GLY A 9 -29.13 5.05 -13.41
N ALA A 10 -28.46 4.25 -12.57
CA ALA A 10 -29.05 3.04 -12.00
C ALA A 10 -30.27 3.35 -11.11
N SER A 11 -30.20 4.40 -10.30
CA SER A 11 -31.28 4.83 -9.41
C SER A 11 -32.55 5.21 -10.19
N VAL A 12 -32.41 5.96 -11.28
CA VAL A 12 -33.54 6.36 -12.14
C VAL A 12 -34.23 5.16 -12.77
N VAL A 13 -33.46 4.15 -13.23
CA VAL A 13 -34.00 2.92 -13.81
C VAL A 13 -34.81 2.12 -12.80
N VAL A 14 -34.32 2.02 -11.56
CA VAL A 14 -35.03 1.33 -10.47
C VAL A 14 -36.36 2.04 -10.15
N LEU A 15 -36.34 3.37 -10.05
CA LEU A 15 -37.55 4.17 -9.77
C LEU A 15 -38.60 4.05 -10.88
N LEU A 16 -38.19 4.11 -12.16
CA LEU A 16 -39.09 3.93 -13.29
C LEU A 16 -39.75 2.55 -13.27
N ARG A 17 -38.97 1.49 -13.02
CA ARG A 17 -39.48 0.12 -12.96
C ARG A 17 -40.46 -0.06 -11.79
N MET A 18 -40.17 0.55 -10.65
CA MET A 18 -41.05 0.51 -9.48
C MET A 18 -42.37 1.25 -9.74
N GLY A 19 -42.34 2.37 -10.47
CA GLY A 19 -43.53 3.10 -10.90
C GLY A 19 -44.44 2.28 -11.82
N PHE A 20 -43.89 1.63 -12.85
CA PHE A 20 -44.68 0.75 -13.74
C PHE A 20 -45.28 -0.44 -13.00
N TRP A 21 -44.54 -1.03 -12.05
CA TRP A 21 -45.03 -2.13 -11.24
C TRP A 21 -46.22 -1.71 -10.36
N MET A 22 -46.13 -0.54 -9.71
CA MET A 22 -47.25 -0.01 -8.90
C MET A 22 -48.48 0.36 -9.76
N ALA A 23 -48.27 0.75 -11.02
CA ALA A 23 -49.36 1.06 -11.95
C ALA A 23 -50.03 -0.19 -12.56
N GLY A 24 -49.49 -1.39 -12.33
CA GLY A 24 -50.00 -2.63 -12.95
C GLY A 24 -49.85 -2.67 -14.47
N GLN A 25 -49.03 -1.79 -15.05
CA GLN A 25 -48.83 -1.69 -16.50
C GLN A 25 -47.48 -2.29 -16.91
N PRO A 26 -47.44 -3.13 -17.96
CA PRO A 26 -46.17 -3.57 -18.51
C PRO A 26 -45.43 -2.39 -19.15
N PRO A 27 -44.12 -2.23 -18.92
CA PRO A 27 -43.35 -1.15 -19.52
C PRO A 27 -43.26 -1.32 -21.05
N PRO A 28 -43.28 -0.23 -21.84
CA PRO A 28 -43.19 -0.29 -23.30
C PRO A 28 -41.90 -0.97 -23.75
N THR A 29 -42.00 -2.01 -24.58
CA THR A 29 -40.86 -2.83 -25.05
C THR A 29 -39.76 -2.03 -25.76
N ALA A 30 -40.14 -0.95 -26.46
CA ALA A 30 -39.20 -0.03 -27.11
C ALA A 30 -38.25 0.66 -26.13
N ILE A 31 -38.68 0.86 -24.89
CA ILE A 31 -37.86 1.47 -23.84
C ILE A 31 -37.00 0.40 -23.19
N VAL A 32 -37.52 -0.80 -22.91
CA VAL A 32 -36.80 -1.78 -22.07
C VAL A 32 -35.67 -2.52 -22.79
N ALA A 33 -35.77 -2.73 -24.11
CA ALA A 33 -34.81 -3.51 -24.89
C ALA A 33 -33.33 -3.06 -24.75
N PRO A 34 -32.97 -1.77 -24.90
CA PRO A 34 -31.58 -1.34 -24.72
C PRO A 34 -31.08 -1.46 -23.27
N PHE A 35 -31.96 -1.32 -22.27
CA PHE A 35 -31.58 -1.48 -20.87
C PHE A 35 -31.26 -2.92 -20.50
N TYR A 36 -31.88 -3.91 -21.15
CA TYR A 36 -31.52 -5.31 -20.93
C TYR A 36 -30.08 -5.60 -21.33
N ILE A 37 -29.62 -5.05 -22.46
CA ILE A 37 -28.24 -5.22 -22.92
C ILE A 37 -27.28 -4.54 -21.95
N ALA A 38 -27.57 -3.31 -21.54
CA ALA A 38 -26.74 -2.57 -20.58
C ALA A 38 -26.70 -3.25 -19.20
N ALA A 39 -27.84 -3.75 -18.71
CA ALA A 39 -27.93 -4.47 -17.44
C ALA A 39 -27.18 -5.81 -17.49
N ALA A 40 -27.29 -6.55 -18.60
CA ALA A 40 -26.54 -7.79 -18.81
C ALA A 40 -25.02 -7.52 -18.79
N LEU A 41 -24.55 -6.48 -19.50
CA LEU A 41 -23.15 -6.07 -19.49
C LEU A 41 -22.67 -5.68 -18.09
N LEU A 42 -23.42 -4.85 -17.37
CA LEU A 42 -23.08 -4.45 -16.00
C LEU A 42 -23.02 -5.66 -15.06
N PHE A 43 -23.93 -6.62 -15.22
CA PHE A 43 -23.92 -7.85 -14.44
C PHE A 43 -22.66 -8.68 -14.71
N VAL A 44 -22.28 -8.87 -15.99
CA VAL A 44 -21.03 -9.58 -16.35
C VAL A 44 -19.81 -8.88 -15.75
N ILE A 45 -19.74 -7.55 -15.81
CA ILE A 45 -18.63 -6.77 -15.22
C ILE A 45 -18.60 -6.94 -13.70
N ALA A 46 -19.76 -6.83 -13.03
CA ALA A 46 -19.84 -7.00 -11.58
C ALA A 46 -19.39 -8.40 -11.13
N VAL A 47 -19.80 -9.45 -11.85
CA VAL A 47 -19.37 -10.83 -11.60
C VAL A 47 -17.85 -10.99 -11.83
N ALA A 48 -17.30 -10.40 -12.90
CA ALA A 48 -15.86 -10.42 -13.16
C ALA A 48 -15.05 -9.71 -12.05
N VAL A 49 -15.50 -8.53 -11.62
CA VAL A 49 -14.85 -7.80 -10.51
C VAL A 49 -14.96 -8.58 -9.20
N PHE A 50 -16.12 -9.15 -8.90
CA PHE A 50 -16.34 -9.94 -7.68
C PHE A 50 -15.47 -11.20 -7.65
N THR A 51 -15.37 -11.91 -8.77
CA THR A 51 -14.51 -13.10 -8.88
C THR A 51 -13.03 -12.77 -8.74
N VAL A 52 -12.55 -11.66 -9.33
CA VAL A 52 -11.17 -11.16 -9.12
C VAL A 52 -10.95 -10.77 -7.66
N ALA A 53 -11.89 -10.05 -7.05
CA ALA A 53 -11.79 -9.64 -5.64
C ALA A 53 -11.77 -10.84 -4.69
N MET A 54 -12.62 -11.84 -4.92
CA MET A 54 -12.65 -13.09 -4.15
C MET A 54 -11.37 -13.90 -4.34
N ARG A 55 -10.85 -14.02 -5.57
CA ARG A 55 -9.55 -14.66 -5.83
C ARG A 55 -8.42 -13.94 -5.10
N ASN A 56 -8.36 -12.61 -5.16
CA ASN A 56 -7.37 -11.83 -4.42
C ASN A 56 -7.52 -11.96 -2.90
N ARG A 57 -8.74 -12.09 -2.37
CA ARG A 57 -8.98 -12.35 -0.94
C ARG A 57 -8.61 -13.76 -0.52
N LEU A 58 -8.88 -14.77 -1.35
CA LEU A 58 -8.53 -16.17 -1.09
C LEU A 58 -7.02 -16.42 -1.24
N LEU A 59 -6.37 -15.72 -2.17
CA LEU A 59 -4.92 -15.75 -2.33
C LEU A 59 -4.19 -14.85 -1.33
N ARG A 60 -4.89 -13.99 -0.58
CA ARG A 60 -4.33 -13.30 0.57
C ARG A 60 -4.18 -14.37 1.66
N PRO A 61 -2.95 -14.77 2.03
CA PRO A 61 -2.77 -15.68 3.16
C PRO A 61 -3.39 -14.98 4.36
N GLY A 62 -4.45 -15.56 4.92
CA GLY A 62 -4.98 -15.07 6.19
C GLY A 62 -3.83 -15.06 7.19
N PRO A 63 -3.72 -14.05 8.06
CA PRO A 63 -2.71 -14.04 9.10
C PRO A 63 -2.93 -15.29 9.95
N SER A 64 -2.14 -16.32 9.65
CA SER A 64 -2.16 -17.61 10.33
C SER A 64 -1.55 -17.38 11.69
N GLN A 65 -2.39 -16.92 12.62
CA GLN A 65 -2.12 -16.84 14.04
C GLN A 65 -2.13 -18.26 14.60
N LYS A 66 -1.13 -19.06 14.22
CA LYS A 66 -0.83 -20.30 14.94
C LYS A 66 -0.13 -19.89 16.23
N ASN A 67 -0.93 -19.85 17.30
CA ASN A 67 -0.46 -19.91 18.67
C ASN A 67 0.48 -21.12 18.80
N HIS A 68 1.79 -20.85 18.84
CA HIS A 68 2.79 -21.89 19.05
C HIS A 68 2.99 -22.06 20.56
N PRO A 69 2.84 -23.27 21.11
CA PRO A 69 3.12 -23.54 22.51
C PRO A 69 4.61 -23.31 22.78
N GLN A 70 4.84 -22.43 23.73
CA GLN A 70 6.11 -21.95 24.22
C GLN A 70 6.92 -23.08 24.86
N SER A 71 7.76 -23.75 24.08
CA SER A 71 8.79 -24.66 24.59
C SER A 71 10.02 -23.87 25.03
N ALA A 72 10.35 -24.00 26.30
CA ALA A 72 11.45 -23.34 26.97
C ALA A 72 12.80 -23.87 26.51
N SER A 73 13.69 -22.97 26.07
CA SER A 73 15.12 -23.16 26.12
C SER A 73 15.78 -21.78 26.34
N PRO A 74 16.68 -21.61 27.32
CA PRO A 74 17.31 -20.33 27.61
C PRO A 74 18.61 -20.18 26.81
N ALA A 75 18.56 -19.48 25.67
CA ALA A 75 19.75 -19.07 24.94
C ALA A 75 19.46 -17.79 24.13
N LEU A 76 19.89 -16.65 24.69
CA LEU A 76 19.88 -15.27 24.16
C LEU A 76 18.52 -14.76 23.64
N PRO A 77 18.10 -13.53 23.99
CA PRO A 77 16.86 -12.99 23.45
C PRO A 77 17.03 -12.81 21.94
N VAL A 78 16.50 -13.76 21.16
CA VAL A 78 16.15 -13.56 19.77
C VAL A 78 15.19 -12.39 19.79
N ASN A 79 15.74 -11.19 19.60
CA ASN A 79 14.99 -10.00 19.24
C ASN A 79 14.27 -10.42 17.96
N ARG A 80 13.00 -10.82 18.09
CA ARG A 80 12.19 -11.26 16.97
C ARG A 80 12.00 -10.03 16.11
N ASP A 81 12.96 -9.81 15.21
CA ASP A 81 12.96 -8.72 14.26
C ASP A 81 11.56 -8.68 13.64
N THR A 82 10.81 -7.62 13.93
CA THR A 82 9.42 -7.48 13.47
C THR A 82 9.30 -7.25 11.96
N LEU A 83 10.43 -7.25 11.27
CA LEU A 83 10.50 -7.19 9.82
C LEU A 83 10.45 -8.59 9.23
N CYS A 84 9.68 -8.74 8.16
CA CYS A 84 9.66 -10.00 7.43
C CYS A 84 11.02 -10.31 6.81
N VAL A 85 11.26 -11.59 6.51
CA VAL A 85 12.51 -12.07 5.88
C VAL A 85 12.88 -11.31 4.59
N HIS A 86 11.89 -10.73 3.89
CA HIS A 86 12.14 -9.91 2.71
C HIS A 86 12.70 -8.52 3.07
N LEU A 87 12.28 -7.89 4.17
CA LEU A 87 12.80 -6.57 4.57
C LEU A 87 14.09 -6.64 5.38
N GLN A 88 14.44 -7.81 5.93
CA GLN A 88 15.67 -8.00 6.70
C GLN A 88 16.94 -7.60 5.94
N PRO A 89 17.16 -7.95 4.65
CA PRO A 89 18.36 -7.52 3.92
C PRO A 89 18.54 -6.00 3.85
N ILE A 90 17.43 -5.26 3.67
CA ILE A 90 17.47 -3.80 3.61
C ILE A 90 17.80 -3.24 4.99
N GLU A 91 17.18 -3.78 6.03
CA GLU A 91 17.39 -3.30 7.39
C GLU A 91 18.82 -3.61 7.90
N ILE A 92 19.36 -4.79 7.60
CA ILE A 92 20.75 -5.13 7.89
C ILE A 92 21.69 -4.13 7.20
N ALA A 93 21.43 -3.78 5.94
CA ALA A 93 22.21 -2.79 5.20
C ALA A 93 22.08 -1.36 5.78
N MET A 94 20.90 -0.98 6.26
CA MET A 94 20.70 0.28 6.98
C MET A 94 21.54 0.31 8.27
N ARG A 95 21.45 -0.75 9.08
CA ARG A 95 22.24 -0.89 10.32
C ARG A 95 23.74 -0.87 10.03
N ALA A 96 24.20 -1.55 8.99
CA ALA A 96 25.60 -1.54 8.55
C ALA A 96 26.08 -0.15 8.12
N SER A 97 25.16 0.72 7.67
CA SER A 97 25.42 2.12 7.34
C SER A 97 25.28 3.07 8.54
N GLY A 98 25.14 2.53 9.76
CA GLY A 98 24.97 3.31 10.98
C GLY A 98 23.56 3.91 11.16
N ILE A 99 22.58 3.52 10.35
CA ILE A 99 21.20 3.98 10.50
C ILE A 99 20.52 3.11 11.56
N HIS A 100 20.17 3.73 12.69
CA HIS A 100 19.42 3.06 13.74
C HIS A 100 17.95 2.88 13.34
N THR A 101 17.44 1.66 13.53
CA THR A 101 16.04 1.29 13.27
C THR A 101 15.32 0.99 14.58
N PRO A 102 15.01 1.99 15.42
CA PRO A 102 14.35 1.75 16.70
C PRO A 102 12.97 1.13 16.48
N GLN A 103 12.66 0.13 17.29
CA GLN A 103 11.33 -0.43 17.37
C GLN A 103 10.58 0.24 18.53
N LEU A 104 9.72 1.20 18.21
CA LEU A 104 8.85 1.83 19.20
C LEU A 104 7.66 0.91 19.51
N ARG A 105 7.36 0.73 20.81
CA ARG A 105 6.30 -0.15 21.27
C ARG A 105 4.94 0.35 20.73
N GLY A 106 4.27 -0.46 19.91
CA GLY A 106 2.98 -0.10 19.31
C GLY A 106 3.09 0.67 17.98
N CYS A 107 4.29 1.01 17.54
CA CYS A 107 4.55 1.56 16.21
C CYS A 107 5.28 0.52 15.34
N GLY A 108 5.13 0.63 14.02
CA GLY A 108 5.97 -0.14 13.11
C GLY A 108 7.45 0.27 13.28
N PRO A 109 8.41 -0.58 12.87
CA PRO A 109 9.81 -0.20 12.87
C PRO A 109 10.02 1.05 12.01
N GLN A 110 10.90 1.94 12.46
CA GLN A 110 11.20 3.21 11.81
C GLN A 110 12.70 3.38 11.63
N ALA A 111 13.14 3.89 10.50
CA ALA A 111 14.52 4.26 10.21
C ALA A 111 14.61 5.78 9.99
N ASN A 112 15.55 6.44 10.67
CA ASN A 112 15.77 7.88 10.51
C ASN A 112 16.68 8.17 9.31
N CYS A 113 16.21 7.85 8.10
CA CYS A 113 16.93 8.07 6.85
C CYS A 113 15.98 8.42 5.70
N GLN A 114 16.50 9.12 4.70
CA GLN A 114 15.87 9.31 3.39
C GLN A 114 16.19 8.11 2.48
N ILE A 115 15.30 7.84 1.52
CA ILE A 115 15.49 6.76 0.55
C ILE A 115 15.83 7.34 -0.82
N ASP A 116 17.01 7.01 -1.34
CA ASP A 116 17.29 7.13 -2.76
C ASP A 116 16.60 5.96 -3.48
N HIS A 117 15.44 6.22 -4.06
CA HIS A 117 14.63 5.20 -4.73
C HIS A 117 15.37 4.54 -5.91
N VAL A 118 16.25 5.26 -6.60
CA VAL A 118 16.99 4.74 -7.75
C VAL A 118 18.08 3.79 -7.26
N ALA A 119 18.87 4.20 -6.27
CA ALA A 119 19.91 3.34 -5.69
C ALA A 119 19.29 2.13 -4.97
N LEU A 120 18.20 2.31 -4.22
CA LEU A 120 17.49 1.21 -3.57
C LEU A 120 17.03 0.16 -4.60
N LYS A 121 16.42 0.59 -5.71
CA LYS A 121 15.98 -0.32 -6.76
C LYS A 121 17.14 -1.02 -7.45
N ARG A 122 18.26 -0.34 -7.65
CA ARG A 122 19.47 -0.93 -8.24
C ARG A 122 20.06 -2.01 -7.31
N ASP A 123 20.16 -1.72 -6.03
CA ASP A 123 20.89 -2.56 -5.08
C ASP A 123 20.02 -3.70 -4.51
N PHE A 124 18.69 -3.51 -4.43
CA PHE A 124 17.74 -4.47 -3.83
C PHE A 124 16.59 -4.92 -4.74
N GLY A 125 16.39 -4.28 -5.90
CA GLY A 125 15.24 -4.52 -6.77
C GLY A 125 15.03 -5.96 -7.26
N PRO A 126 16.07 -6.77 -7.54
CA PRO A 126 15.88 -8.17 -7.92
C PRO A 126 15.47 -9.08 -6.77
N THR A 127 15.89 -8.73 -5.55
CA THR A 127 15.94 -9.66 -4.43
C THR A 127 14.75 -9.48 -3.49
N VAL A 128 14.15 -8.28 -3.49
CA VAL A 128 13.17 -7.92 -2.47
C VAL A 128 11.86 -7.51 -3.11
N ALA A 129 10.77 -8.15 -2.69
CA ALA A 129 9.39 -7.74 -2.98
C ALA A 129 8.99 -6.44 -2.21
N ALA A 130 9.96 -5.55 -1.98
CA ALA A 130 9.80 -4.31 -1.26
C ALA A 130 9.66 -3.15 -2.25
N LEU A 131 8.68 -2.30 -2.00
CA LEU A 131 8.41 -1.09 -2.76
C LEU A 131 8.57 0.10 -1.82
N TYR A 132 9.25 1.14 -2.28
CA TYR A 132 9.15 2.44 -1.66
C TYR A 132 7.77 3.04 -1.97
N VAL A 133 7.06 3.48 -0.94
CA VAL A 133 5.71 4.04 -1.05
C VAL A 133 5.66 5.33 -0.25
N GLU A 134 5.27 6.41 -0.92
CA GLU A 134 4.87 7.65 -0.27
C GLU A 134 3.37 7.59 0.01
N ARG A 135 2.99 7.79 1.28
CA ARG A 135 1.59 7.82 1.69
C ARG A 135 1.22 9.23 2.11
N HIS A 136 0.16 9.71 1.49
CA HIS A 136 -0.60 10.84 1.97
C HIS A 136 -1.84 10.28 2.68
N ASP A 137 -1.88 10.35 4.01
CA ASP A 137 -3.06 9.92 4.76
C ASP A 137 -4.17 10.95 4.53
N ILE A 138 -5.17 10.58 3.72
CA ILE A 138 -6.27 11.47 3.31
C ILE A 138 -7.15 11.86 4.49
N ASP A 139 -7.16 11.05 5.55
CA ASP A 139 -7.92 11.30 6.79
C ASP A 139 -7.21 12.30 7.72
N ARG A 140 -6.01 12.77 7.33
CA ARG A 140 -5.20 13.74 8.05
C ARG A 140 -5.25 15.11 7.37
N SER A 141 -4.87 16.15 8.12
CA SER A 141 -4.86 17.52 7.59
C SER A 141 -3.89 17.61 6.41
N TYR A 142 -4.17 18.47 5.43
CA TYR A 142 -3.20 18.77 4.37
C TYR A 142 -1.88 19.37 4.90
N LEU A 143 -1.89 19.84 6.16
CA LEU A 143 -0.73 20.32 6.89
C LEU A 143 0.07 19.21 7.59
N ASP A 144 -0.46 18.00 7.66
CA ASP A 144 0.28 16.87 8.24
C ASP A 144 1.45 16.49 7.32
N PRO A 145 2.64 16.22 7.89
CA PRO A 145 3.81 15.89 7.10
C PRO A 145 3.57 14.61 6.31
N LYS A 146 4.00 14.61 5.04
CA LYS A 146 3.95 13.42 4.20
C LYS A 146 4.78 12.31 4.83
N SER A 147 4.34 11.08 4.64
CA SER A 147 4.98 9.90 5.21
C SER A 147 5.54 9.01 4.11
N ALA A 148 6.65 8.34 4.41
CA ALA A 148 7.30 7.42 3.49
C ALA A 148 7.58 6.08 4.20
N LEU A 149 7.46 4.99 3.46
CA LEU A 149 7.74 3.64 3.98
C LEU A 149 8.26 2.70 2.90
N LEU A 150 9.00 1.68 3.34
CA LEU A 150 9.30 0.50 2.53
C LEU A 150 8.25 -0.57 2.84
N HIS A 151 7.50 -0.96 1.81
CA HIS A 151 6.41 -1.92 1.91
C HIS A 151 6.78 -3.24 1.25
N CYS A 152 6.80 -4.33 2.01
CA CYS A 152 6.87 -5.67 1.42
C CYS A 152 5.47 -6.14 1.01
N VAL A 153 5.25 -6.28 -0.29
CA VAL A 153 3.95 -6.72 -0.84
C VAL A 153 3.64 -8.18 -0.47
N ALA A 154 4.66 -9.03 -0.41
CA ALA A 154 4.49 -10.45 -0.12
C ALA A 154 4.02 -10.73 1.32
N CYS A 155 4.56 -9.99 2.29
CA CYS A 155 4.27 -10.21 3.71
C CYS A 155 3.36 -9.13 4.33
N ASN A 156 3.02 -8.09 3.58
CA ASN A 156 2.31 -6.90 4.09
C ASN A 156 3.01 -6.26 5.30
N SER A 157 4.34 -6.32 5.35
CA SER A 157 5.18 -5.70 6.38
C SER A 157 5.66 -4.33 5.90
N THR A 158 5.90 -3.40 6.83
CA THR A 158 6.29 -2.02 6.54
C THR A 158 7.44 -1.58 7.45
N LEU A 159 8.41 -0.86 6.87
CA LEU A 159 9.47 -0.14 7.57
C LEU A 159 9.31 1.36 7.26
N TRP A 160 9.01 2.17 8.26
CA TRP A 160 8.82 3.62 8.08
C TRP A 160 10.17 4.31 7.89
N VAL A 161 10.22 5.31 7.02
CA VAL A 161 11.41 6.10 6.71
C VAL A 161 11.05 7.59 6.71
N VAL A 162 12.06 8.46 6.65
CA VAL A 162 11.83 9.91 6.58
C VAL A 162 11.46 10.28 5.15
N HIS A 163 10.33 10.97 4.98
CA HIS A 163 9.93 11.53 3.69
C HIS A 163 10.86 12.68 3.30
N ALA A 164 11.16 12.86 2.01
CA ALA A 164 12.11 13.86 1.52
C ALA A 164 11.79 15.29 2.02
N GLU A 165 10.52 15.69 2.00
CA GLU A 165 10.09 17.01 2.51
C GLU A 165 10.20 17.18 4.03
N ALA A 166 10.23 16.08 4.79
CA ALA A 166 10.36 16.09 6.24
C ALA A 166 11.83 15.95 6.69
N ALA A 167 12.74 15.76 5.76
CA ALA A 167 14.13 15.49 6.06
C ALA A 167 14.91 16.78 6.35
N SER A 168 15.80 16.69 7.34
CA SER A 168 16.80 17.73 7.62
C SER A 168 18.09 17.47 6.86
N GLU A 169 18.98 18.47 6.82
CA GLU A 169 20.36 18.33 6.31
C GLU A 169 21.16 17.23 7.03
N THR A 170 20.79 16.92 8.27
CA THR A 170 21.40 15.86 9.09
C THR A 170 20.79 14.48 8.85
N THR A 171 19.70 14.38 8.07
CA THR A 171 19.05 13.09 7.79
C THR A 171 19.84 12.33 6.72
N PRO A 172 20.43 11.17 7.05
CA PRO A 172 21.27 10.43 6.10
C PRO A 172 20.44 9.85 4.94
N TRP A 173 21.07 9.75 3.77
CA TRP A 173 20.52 9.07 2.61
C TRP A 173 20.86 7.57 2.65
N PHE A 174 19.90 6.74 2.24
CA PHE A 174 20.06 5.29 2.10
C PHE A 174 19.53 4.81 0.73
N PRO A 175 20.25 3.90 0.04
CA PRO A 175 21.62 3.48 0.30
C PRO A 175 22.61 4.65 0.25
N HIS A 176 23.70 4.57 1.00
CA HIS A 176 24.73 5.62 0.97
C HIS A 176 25.57 5.49 -0.31
N THR A 177 25.04 5.95 -1.43
CA THR A 177 25.80 6.10 -2.67
C THR A 177 26.75 7.26 -2.49
N LEU A 178 28.06 6.99 -2.51
CA LEU A 178 29.15 7.99 -2.41
C LEU A 178 29.00 9.18 -3.39
N GLN A 179 28.13 9.06 -4.40
CA GLN A 179 27.80 10.12 -5.35
C GLN A 179 27.06 11.31 -4.70
N HIS A 180 26.19 11.11 -3.71
CA HIS A 180 25.47 12.23 -3.09
C HIS A 180 26.36 13.08 -2.17
N SER A 181 27.33 12.46 -1.50
CA SER A 181 28.35 13.20 -0.74
C SER A 181 29.20 14.12 -1.61
N ARG A 182 29.42 13.80 -2.90
CA ARG A 182 30.15 14.70 -3.82
C ARG A 182 29.31 15.87 -4.28
N ALA A 183 28.07 15.63 -4.71
CA ALA A 183 27.20 16.71 -5.19
C ALA A 183 26.92 17.76 -4.10
N ASN A 184 26.70 17.31 -2.84
CA ASN A 184 26.49 18.23 -1.73
C ASN A 184 27.78 18.94 -1.28
N ALA A 185 28.94 18.28 -1.36
CA ALA A 185 30.22 18.92 -1.08
C ALA A 185 30.60 19.99 -2.13
N GLU A 186 30.22 19.76 -3.39
CA GLU A 186 30.46 20.71 -4.49
C GLU A 186 29.53 21.93 -4.39
N LEU A 187 28.28 21.73 -3.96
CA LEU A 187 27.33 22.83 -3.69
C LEU A 187 27.72 23.66 -2.46
N ALA A 188 28.36 23.05 -1.45
CA ALA A 188 28.83 23.75 -0.25
C ALA A 188 30.16 24.50 -0.47
N ALA A 189 30.87 24.21 -1.56
CA ALA A 189 32.13 24.86 -1.93
C ALA A 189 31.96 26.06 -2.90
N SER A 190 30.72 26.31 -3.36
CA SER A 190 30.33 27.44 -4.20
C SER A 190 29.57 28.51 -3.42
#